data_AF-A0A183AXB2-F1
#
_entry.id   AF-A0A183AXB2-F1
#
_cell.length_a   1.000
_cell.length_b   1.000
_cell.length_c   1.000
_cell.angle_alpha   90.00
_cell.angle_beta   90.00
_cell.angle_gamma   90.00
#
_symmetry.space_group_name_H-M   'P 1'
#
loop_
_entity.id
_entity.type
_entity.pdbx_description
1 polymer ?
#
loop_
_entity_poly.entity_id
_entity_poly.type
_entity_poly.pdbx_seq_one_letter_code
_entity_poly.pdbx_strand_id
1 'polypeptide(L)'
;MARTLIDGVLAEASKARNEPESLVRLAIEMQNCLSALTQMNNEADLNARHTLEAIVRYLPADIQQRWAEKAVIIGRIGREPNFTELTEFIQNRAKVANSRFGQVASIGRREEGHRTKERTYEIPKGYRNAITTRQ
;
A
#
# COMPACT_ATOMS: atom_id res chain seq x y z
N MET A 1 17.64 -14.31 11.36
CA MET A 1 16.63 -13.70 12.25
C MET A 1 16.06 -12.41 11.64
N ALA A 2 16.89 -11.44 11.25
CA ALA A 2 16.44 -10.22 10.56
C ALA A 2 15.57 -10.48 9.33
N ARG A 3 16.01 -11.39 8.46
CA ARG A 3 15.24 -11.80 7.28
C ARG A 3 13.84 -12.31 7.61
N THR A 4 13.68 -13.15 8.63
CA THR A 4 12.38 -13.70 9.06
C THR A 4 11.43 -12.61 9.57
N LEU A 5 11.94 -11.61 10.28
CA LEU A 5 11.14 -10.47 10.76
C LEU A 5 10.70 -9.58 9.58
N ILE A 6 11.61 -9.32 8.64
CA ILE A 6 11.31 -8.57 7.41
C ILE A 6 10.29 -9.33 6.56
N ASP A 7 10.44 -10.65 6.40
CA ASP A 7 9.48 -11.49 5.67
C ASP A 7 8.07 -11.42 6.29
N GLY A 8 7.97 -11.33 7.62
CA GLY A 8 6.70 -11.08 8.33
C GLY A 8 6.07 -9.73 7.96
N VAL A 9 6.87 -8.66 7.94
CA VAL A 9 6.42 -7.34 7.48
C VAL A 9 5.98 -7.36 6.02
N LEU A 10 6.72 -8.03 5.13
CA LEU A 10 6.35 -8.16 3.72
C LEU A 10 5.04 -8.93 3.54
N ALA A 11 4.85 -9.99 4.32
CA ALA A 11 3.62 -10.76 4.31
C ALA A 11 2.41 -9.92 4.74
N GLU A 12 2.52 -9.13 5.81
CA GLU A 12 1.43 -8.23 6.20
C GLU A 12 1.25 -7.06 5.23
N ALA A 13 2.33 -6.53 4.65
CA ALA A 13 2.26 -5.46 3.65
C ALA A 13 1.45 -5.91 2.44
N SER A 14 1.65 -7.15 1.98
CA SER A 14 0.92 -7.74 0.86
C SER A 14 -0.59 -7.90 1.11
N LYS A 15 -0.98 -8.03 2.38
CA LYS A 15 -2.38 -8.16 2.81
C LYS A 15 -3.01 -6.82 3.14
N ALA A 16 -2.19 -5.78 3.33
CA ALA A 16 -2.66 -4.46 3.69
C ALA A 16 -3.59 -3.92 2.60
N ARG A 17 -4.64 -3.22 3.03
CA ARG A 17 -5.53 -2.45 2.17
C ARG A 17 -5.49 -1.02 2.66
N ASN A 18 -6.08 -0.10 1.90
CA ASN A 18 -6.26 1.27 2.37
C ASN A 18 -7.44 1.37 3.36
N GLU A 19 -7.48 0.45 4.32
CA GLU A 19 -8.53 0.26 5.32
C GLU A 19 -7.90 0.29 6.71
N PRO A 20 -8.58 0.91 7.71
CA PRO A 20 -7.98 1.18 9.01
C PRO A 20 -7.36 -0.04 9.67
N GLU A 21 -8.11 -1.13 9.78
CA GLU A 21 -7.70 -2.34 10.49
C GLU A 21 -6.46 -2.99 9.87
N SER A 22 -6.41 -3.06 8.53
CA SER A 22 -5.30 -3.66 7.82
C SER A 22 -4.01 -2.84 7.96
N LEU A 23 -4.12 -1.50 8.01
CA LEU A 23 -2.99 -0.61 8.25
C LEU A 23 -2.51 -0.64 9.69
N VAL A 24 -3.43 -0.80 10.65
CA VAL A 24 -3.07 -1.00 12.06
C VAL A 24 -2.26 -2.29 12.22
N ARG A 25 -2.71 -3.40 11.63
CA ARG A 25 -1.96 -4.68 11.69
C ARG A 25 -0.56 -4.55 11.11
N LEU A 26 -0.43 -3.96 9.92
CA LEU A 26 0.87 -3.70 9.32
C LEU A 26 1.75 -2.80 10.20
N ALA A 27 1.19 -1.72 10.76
CA ALA A 27 1.93 -0.81 11.64
C ALA A 27 2.46 -1.51 12.90
N ILE A 28 1.67 -2.43 13.48
CA ILE A 28 2.09 -3.23 14.63
C ILE A 28 3.26 -4.15 14.24
N GLU A 29 3.16 -4.88 13.13
CA GLU A 29 4.24 -5.75 12.67
C GLU A 29 5.53 -4.99 12.36
N MET A 30 5.42 -3.83 11.71
CA MET A 30 6.58 -2.97 11.47
C MET A 30 7.21 -2.48 12.78
N GLN A 31 6.39 -2.10 13.77
CA GLN A 31 6.90 -1.67 15.08
C GLN A 31 7.57 -2.82 15.83
N ASN A 32 7.01 -4.03 15.77
CA ASN A 32 7.60 -5.23 16.36
C ASN A 32 8.95 -5.55 15.71
N CYS A 33 9.03 -5.46 14.37
CA CYS A 33 10.25 -5.67 13.60
C CYS A 33 11.33 -4.65 13.97
N LEU A 34 10.99 -3.37 14.06
CA LEU A 34 11.90 -2.30 14.50
C LEU A 34 12.44 -2.58 15.91
N SER A 35 11.54 -2.83 16.87
CA SER A 35 11.93 -3.09 18.25
C SER A 35 12.84 -4.32 18.39
N ALA A 36 12.58 -5.38 17.63
CA ALA A 36 13.39 -6.59 17.66
C ALA A 36 14.79 -6.36 17.07
N LEU A 37 14.91 -5.66 15.94
CA LEU A 37 16.21 -5.47 15.29
C LEU A 37 17.08 -4.39 15.92
N THR A 38 16.47 -3.37 16.54
CA THR A 38 17.19 -2.43 17.42
C THR A 38 17.81 -3.17 18.62
N GLN A 39 17.07 -4.06 19.28
CA GLN A 39 17.62 -4.88 20.38
C GLN A 39 18.78 -5.79 19.95
N MET A 40 18.84 -6.15 18.66
CA MET A 40 19.90 -6.97 18.08
C MET A 40 21.06 -6.15 17.49
N ASN A 41 21.04 -4.81 17.60
CA ASN A 41 22.01 -3.91 16.95
C ASN A 41 22.09 -4.08 15.42
N ASN A 42 20.99 -4.47 14.75
CA ASN A 42 20.93 -4.74 13.31
C ASN A 42 20.07 -3.71 12.54
N GLU A 43 20.09 -2.44 12.96
CA GLU A 43 19.31 -1.38 12.30
C GLU A 43 19.77 -1.09 10.87
N ALA A 44 21.01 -1.42 10.52
CA ALA A 44 21.54 -1.28 9.17
C ALA A 44 20.73 -2.11 8.14
N ASP A 45 20.28 -3.31 8.52
CA ASP A 45 19.47 -4.17 7.64
C ASP A 45 18.08 -3.57 7.37
N LEU A 46 17.49 -2.91 8.37
CA LEU A 46 16.21 -2.22 8.24
C LEU A 46 16.30 -0.99 7.34
N ASN A 47 17.36 -0.21 7.54
CA ASN A 47 17.58 1.04 6.81
C ASN A 47 18.24 0.82 5.45
N ALA A 48 18.56 -0.42 5.09
CA ALA A 48 19.05 -0.75 3.78
C ALA A 48 17.98 -0.42 2.72
N ARG A 49 18.40 0.30 1.69
CA ARG A 49 17.51 0.77 0.61
C ARG A 49 16.65 -0.34 0.01
N HIS A 50 17.25 -1.51 -0.27
CA HIS A 50 16.54 -2.65 -0.85
C HIS A 50 15.43 -3.20 0.07
N THR A 51 15.61 -3.13 1.39
CA THR A 51 14.59 -3.53 2.38
C THR A 51 13.40 -2.58 2.32
N LEU A 52 13.65 -1.27 2.31
CA LEU A 52 12.60 -0.26 2.22
C LEU A 52 11.84 -0.35 0.88
N GLU A 53 12.57 -0.47 -0.24
CA GLU A 53 11.97 -0.63 -1.57
C GLU A 53 11.11 -1.90 -1.65
N ALA A 54 11.56 -3.02 -1.05
CA ALA A 54 10.78 -4.24 -0.99
C ALA A 54 9.47 -4.03 -0.24
N ILE A 55 9.51 -3.45 0.97
CA ILE A 55 8.30 -3.21 1.77
C ILE A 55 7.32 -2.33 1.00
N VAL A 56 7.80 -1.22 0.45
CA VAL A 56 6.97 -0.29 -0.33
C VAL A 56 6.30 -1.01 -1.50
N ARG A 57 7.04 -1.84 -2.24
CA ARG A 57 6.50 -2.58 -3.40
C ARG A 57 5.31 -3.50 -3.05
N TYR A 58 5.25 -4.00 -1.82
CA TYR A 58 4.14 -4.85 -1.37
C TYR A 58 2.94 -4.07 -0.83
N LEU A 59 3.05 -2.75 -0.62
CA LEU A 59 1.94 -1.92 -0.16
C LEU A 59 0.88 -1.69 -1.27
N PRO A 60 -0.35 -1.31 -0.91
CA PRO A 60 -1.33 -0.79 -1.87
C PRO A 60 -0.81 0.41 -2.67
N ALA A 61 -1.17 0.50 -3.96
CA ALA A 61 -0.67 1.54 -4.87
C ALA A 61 -0.90 2.97 -4.37
N ASP A 62 -2.02 3.26 -3.71
CA ASP A 62 -2.27 4.59 -3.15
C ASP A 62 -1.34 4.95 -1.99
N ILE A 63 -0.89 3.94 -1.25
CA ILE A 63 0.05 4.10 -0.14
C ILE A 63 1.46 4.22 -0.68
N GLN A 64 1.82 3.43 -1.71
CA GLN A 64 3.08 3.59 -2.44
C GLN A 64 3.26 5.02 -2.95
N GLN A 65 2.24 5.56 -3.62
CA GLN A 65 2.30 6.91 -4.18
C GLN A 65 2.50 7.97 -3.10
N ARG A 66 1.71 7.92 -2.03
CA ARG A 66 1.82 8.88 -0.91
C ARG A 66 3.13 8.72 -0.13
N TRP A 67 3.70 7.52 -0.09
CA TRP A 67 5.04 7.31 0.46
C TRP A 67 6.09 7.94 -0.44
N ALA A 68 6.01 7.76 -1.75
CA ALA A 68 6.94 8.36 -2.71
C ALA A 68 6.96 9.90 -2.60
N GLU A 69 5.79 10.53 -2.46
CA GLU A 69 5.68 11.98 -2.18
C GLU A 69 6.44 12.38 -0.90
N LYS A 70 6.27 11.62 0.19
CA LYS A 70 6.99 11.86 1.46
C LYS A 70 8.50 11.64 1.31
N ALA A 71 8.90 10.59 0.60
CA ALA A 71 10.30 10.26 0.34
C ALA A 71 11.00 11.37 -0.46
N VAL A 72 10.33 11.98 -1.43
CA VAL A 72 10.87 13.14 -2.17
C VAL A 72 11.11 14.33 -1.22
N ILE A 73 10.20 14.60 -0.29
CA ILE A 73 10.36 15.68 0.70
C ILE A 73 11.58 15.39 1.60
N ILE A 74 11.74 14.14 2.03
CA ILE A 74 12.91 13.70 2.79
C ILE A 74 14.21 13.85 1.98
N GLY A 75 14.18 13.49 0.69
CA GLY A 75 15.34 13.64 -0.20
C GLY A 75 15.79 15.09 -0.37
N ARG A 76 14.88 16.07 -0.29
CA ARG A 76 15.21 17.51 -0.39
C ARG A 76 16.14 18.01 0.72
N ILE A 77 16.18 17.32 1.86
CA ILE A 77 17.11 17.63 2.96
C ILE A 77 18.39 16.78 2.90
N GLY A 78 18.66 16.13 1.75
CA GLY A 78 19.92 15.45 1.46
C GLY A 78 20.09 14.09 2.14
N ARG A 79 19.00 13.45 2.57
CA ARG A 79 19.04 12.12 3.21
C ARG A 79 18.06 11.15 2.56
N GLU A 80 18.37 9.87 2.67
CA GLU A 80 17.43 8.80 2.35
C GLU A 80 16.38 8.65 3.48
N PRO A 81 15.14 8.25 3.14
CA PRO A 81 14.17 7.85 4.15
C PRO A 81 14.63 6.57 4.85
N ASN A 82 14.24 6.41 6.11
CA ASN A 82 14.60 5.25 6.93
C ASN A 82 13.37 4.43 7.35
N PHE A 83 13.61 3.27 7.98
CA PHE A 83 12.55 2.34 8.35
C PHE A 83 11.58 2.91 9.40
N THR A 84 12.10 3.67 10.36
CA THR A 84 11.29 4.33 11.40
C THR A 84 10.30 5.29 10.77
N GLU A 85 10.73 6.07 9.79
CA GLU A 85 9.86 7.04 9.11
C GLU A 85 8.77 6.39 8.24
N LEU A 86 9.10 5.24 7.64
CA LEU A 86 8.12 4.41 6.93
C LEU A 86 7.11 3.84 7.92
N THR A 87 7.56 3.36 9.07
CA THR A 87 6.70 2.84 10.14
C THR A 87 5.75 3.92 10.65
N GLU A 88 6.26 5.11 10.99
CA GLU A 88 5.45 6.26 11.39
C GLU A 88 4.48 6.70 10.30
N PHE A 89 4.90 6.64 9.03
CA PHE A 89 4.01 6.93 7.92
C PHE A 89 2.81 5.97 7.87
N ILE A 90 3.04 4.66 7.97
CA ILE A 90 1.95 3.68 8.00
C ILE A 90 1.05 3.87 9.22
N GLN A 91 1.61 4.14 10.41
CA GLN A 91 0.84 4.48 11.61
C GLN A 91 -0.05 5.71 11.39
N ASN A 92 0.48 6.76 10.78
CA ASN A 92 -0.30 7.96 10.46
C ASN A 92 -1.37 7.69 9.41
N ARG A 93 -1.11 6.82 8.42
CA ARG A 93 -2.14 6.39 7.46
C ARG A 93 -3.26 5.60 8.11
N ALA A 94 -2.96 4.75 9.09
CA ALA A 94 -3.97 4.08 9.89
C ALA A 94 -4.84 5.08 10.67
N LYS A 95 -4.23 6.08 11.32
CA LYS A 95 -4.96 7.17 12.00
C LYS A 95 -5.85 7.98 11.04
N VAL A 96 -5.31 8.34 9.88
CA VAL A 96 -6.07 9.05 8.84
C VAL A 96 -7.24 8.22 8.37
N ALA A 97 -7.04 6.94 8.07
CA ALA A 97 -8.11 6.04 7.63
C ALA A 97 -9.22 5.90 8.68
N ASN A 98 -8.86 5.89 9.97
CA ASN A 98 -9.82 5.80 11.07
C ASN A 98 -10.53 7.13 11.39
N SER A 99 -10.00 8.26 10.93
CA SER A 99 -10.60 9.58 11.15
C SER A 99 -11.91 9.76 10.39
N ARG A 100 -12.78 10.66 10.86
CA ARG A 100 -14.04 11.01 10.18
C ARG A 100 -13.83 11.37 8.71
N PHE A 101 -12.82 12.16 8.40
CA PHE A 101 -12.51 12.55 7.02
C PHE A 101 -11.92 11.39 6.20
N GLY A 102 -11.18 10.47 6.82
CA GLY A 102 -10.73 9.25 6.17
C GLY A 102 -11.87 8.32 5.75
N GLN A 103 -12.89 8.20 6.61
CA GLN A 103 -14.11 7.45 6.31
C GLN A 103 -14.90 8.11 5.17
N VAL A 104 -15.03 9.44 5.14
CA VAL A 104 -15.65 10.14 4.00
C VAL A 104 -14.85 9.91 2.70
N ALA A 105 -13.52 9.99 2.76
CA ALA A 105 -12.67 9.77 1.60
C ALA A 105 -12.69 8.32 1.08
N SER A 106 -13.07 7.34 1.90
CA SER A 106 -13.20 5.94 1.46
C SER A 106 -14.55 5.66 0.81
N ILE A 107 -15.62 6.34 1.21
CA ILE A 107 -16.96 6.23 0.60
C ILE A 107 -16.92 6.63 -0.87
N GLY A 108 -16.34 7.81 -1.19
CA GLY A 108 -16.25 8.27 -2.59
C GLY A 108 -15.49 7.29 -3.51
N ARG A 109 -14.47 6.60 -2.99
CA ARG A 109 -13.73 5.58 -3.76
C ARG A 109 -14.57 4.32 -4.04
N ARG A 110 -15.48 3.94 -3.14
CA ARG A 110 -16.39 2.80 -3.35
C ARG A 110 -17.41 3.10 -4.45
N GLU A 111 -17.94 4.31 -4.48
CA GLU A 111 -18.93 4.74 -5.48
C GLU A 111 -18.33 4.85 -6.90
N GLU A 112 -17.10 5.34 -7.02
CA GLU A 112 -16.40 5.43 -8.32
C GLU A 112 -16.09 4.05 -8.92
N GLY A 113 -15.78 3.06 -8.05
CA GLY A 113 -15.64 1.66 -8.45
C GLY A 113 -16.95 1.02 -8.93
N HIS A 114 -18.11 1.50 -8.48
CA HIS A 114 -19.42 1.05 -8.97
C HIS A 114 -19.77 1.67 -10.32
N ARG A 115 -19.55 2.97 -10.52
CA ARG A 115 -19.82 3.67 -11.81
C ARG A 115 -18.98 3.16 -12.97
N THR A 116 -17.75 2.75 -12.72
CA THR A 116 -16.85 2.24 -13.78
C THR A 116 -17.30 0.88 -14.31
N LYS A 117 -17.94 0.05 -13.45
CA LYS A 117 -18.49 -1.25 -13.85
C LYS A 117 -19.72 -1.09 -14.74
N GLU A 118 -20.61 -0.13 -14.45
CA GLU A 118 -21.81 0.12 -15.28
C GLU A 118 -21.47 0.53 -16.72
N ARG A 119 -20.41 1.33 -16.94
CA ARG A 119 -19.99 1.72 -18.31
C ARG A 119 -19.42 0.58 -19.16
N THR A 120 -18.99 -0.52 -18.55
CA THR A 120 -18.30 -1.60 -19.29
C THR A 120 -19.27 -2.68 -19.79
N TYR A 121 -20.54 -2.68 -19.35
CA TYR A 121 -21.53 -3.69 -19.73
C TYR A 121 -22.54 -3.24 -20.80
N GLU A 122 -22.42 -2.04 -21.37
CA GLU A 122 -23.25 -1.63 -22.51
C GLU A 122 -22.52 -1.85 -23.83
N ILE A 123 -22.42 -3.12 -24.25
CA ILE A 123 -22.27 -3.44 -25.68
C ILE A 123 -23.69 -3.52 -26.26
N PRO A 124 -24.09 -2.63 -27.20
CA PRO A 124 -25.38 -2.72 -27.85
C PRO A 124 -25.57 -4.07 -28.54
N LYS A 125 -26.77 -4.66 -28.39
CA LYS A 125 -27.19 -5.94 -28.98
C LYS A 125 -27.32 -5.86 -30.51
N GLY A 126 -26.19 -5.72 -31.20
CA GLY A 126 -26.13 -5.58 -32.67
C GLY A 126 -25.00 -6.38 -33.34
N TYR A 127 -24.38 -7.34 -32.64
CA TYR A 127 -23.30 -8.15 -33.20
C TYR A 127 -23.79 -9.53 -33.66
N ARG A 128 -23.38 -9.89 -34.89
CA ARG A 128 -23.35 -11.24 -35.50
C ARG A 128 -24.74 -11.79 -35.86
N ASN A 129 -25.16 -11.79 -37.13
CA ASN A 129 -24.63 -12.67 -38.15
C ASN A 129 -24.82 -12.08 -39.57
N ALA A 130 -23.74 -11.63 -40.19
CA ALA A 130 -23.56 -11.76 -41.62
C ALA A 130 -22.38 -12.72 -41.81
N ILE A 131 -22.61 -13.82 -42.54
CA ILE A 131 -21.68 -14.68 -43.29
C ILE A 131 -22.20 -16.13 -43.22
N THR A 132 -22.33 -16.76 -44.40
CA THR A 132 -22.84 -18.10 -44.75
C THR A 132 -24.38 -18.12 -44.92
N THR A 133 -24.99 -18.32 -46.10
CA THR A 133 -24.69 -19.27 -47.19
C THR A 133 -25.25 -18.75 -48.52
N ARG A 134 -24.46 -18.75 -49.59
CA ARG A 134 -24.95 -18.77 -50.99
C ARG A 134 -24.58 -20.14 -51.57
N GLN A 135 -25.59 -20.94 -51.92
CA GLN A 135 -25.58 -21.89 -53.03
C GLN A 135 -26.94 -21.80 -53.70
#